data_AF-A0A100W5V3-F1
#
_entry.id   AF-A0A100W5V3-F1
#
_cell.length_a   1.000
_cell.length_b   1.000
_cell.length_c   1.000
_cell.angle_alpha   90.00
_cell.angle_beta   90.00
_cell.angle_gamma   90.00
#
_symmetry.space_group_name_H-M   'P 1'
#
loop_
_entity.id
_entity.type
_entity.pdbx_description
1 polymer ?
#
loop_
_entity_poly.entity_id
_entity_poly.type
_entity_poly.pdbx_seq_one_letter_code
_entity_poly.pdbx_strand_id
1 'polypeptide(L)'
;MLPGRPDSVIRPRGGRHGRVAARRLSDTAYRAPVTGPHVIPFLPAFIPVEVCDTVGMSPAQPDGVAQCMAAVQADVADDGVSAPAADVPELRQVVSDARQAGVDLKVIVVPKNPFIDTPLRDIATEVGQANPGSTVLAISPSFAGTYSESIDRVTLEAGQDVAKTGNPVQSARNFVDQITTPIFPWTTLTIVLTLGVAAAAVITRVLQVRGKRAAASGAPTAPERESADPSNISS
;
A
#
# COMPACT_ATOMS: atom_id res chain seq x y z
N MET A 1 43.39 -49.66 17.99
CA MET A 1 44.25 -49.87 16.82
C MET A 1 44.38 -48.52 16.09
N LEU A 2 45.45 -47.76 16.36
CA LEU A 2 46.08 -46.82 15.40
C LEU A 2 46.84 -47.67 14.34
N PRO A 3 47.45 -47.13 13.26
CA PRO A 3 47.48 -45.79 12.64
C PRO A 3 47.09 -45.90 11.12
N GLY A 4 47.20 -44.94 10.18
CA GLY A 4 48.19 -43.89 9.96
C GLY A 4 47.96 -43.13 8.64
N ARG A 5 48.46 -41.89 8.60
CA ARG A 5 48.81 -41.15 7.38
C ARG A 5 50.14 -41.68 6.82
N PRO A 6 50.37 -41.58 5.50
CA PRO A 6 51.32 -40.58 4.97
C PRO A 6 50.90 -40.14 3.54
N ASP A 7 51.53 -39.25 2.78
CA ASP A 7 52.43 -38.12 2.97
C ASP A 7 52.36 -37.34 1.65
N SER A 8 52.56 -36.03 1.76
CA SER A 8 52.75 -35.12 0.64
C SER A 8 53.97 -35.48 -0.21
N VAL A 9 53.82 -35.44 -1.54
CA VAL A 9 54.94 -35.38 -2.48
C VAL A 9 55.09 -33.94 -3.00
N ILE A 10 56.25 -33.38 -2.73
CA ILE A 10 56.76 -32.09 -3.21
C ILE A 10 57.75 -32.37 -4.35
N ARG A 11 57.70 -31.57 -5.44
CA ARG A 11 58.83 -30.93 -6.19
C ARG A 11 58.54 -30.77 -7.70
N PRO A 12 59.28 -29.92 -8.47
CA PRO A 12 59.58 -28.50 -8.25
C PRO A 12 59.64 -27.64 -9.55
N ARG A 13 59.89 -26.33 -9.36
CA ARG A 13 60.64 -25.38 -10.23
C ARG A 13 60.09 -24.97 -11.61
N GLY A 14 59.94 -23.64 -11.76
CA GLY A 14 60.02 -22.95 -13.04
C GLY A 14 59.79 -21.45 -12.90
N GLY A 15 60.81 -20.69 -12.52
CA GLY A 15 60.73 -19.23 -12.46
C GLY A 15 60.71 -18.58 -13.84
N ARG A 16 59.98 -17.47 -13.98
CA ARG A 16 60.31 -16.41 -14.94
C ARG A 16 59.72 -15.08 -14.51
N HIS A 17 60.62 -14.10 -14.46
CA HIS A 17 60.33 -12.68 -14.30
C HIS A 17 59.36 -12.18 -15.39
N GLY A 18 58.35 -11.43 -14.97
CA GLY A 18 57.51 -10.65 -15.87
C GLY A 18 56.92 -9.46 -15.12
N ARG A 19 57.44 -8.27 -15.38
CA ARG A 19 56.91 -7.00 -14.87
C ARG A 19 55.46 -6.86 -15.33
N VAL A 20 54.51 -6.77 -14.41
CA VAL A 20 53.13 -6.42 -14.77
C VAL A 20 53.03 -4.90 -14.85
N ALA A 21 53.05 -4.40 -16.07
CA ALA A 21 52.73 -3.02 -16.39
C ALA A 21 51.25 -2.74 -16.05
N ALA A 22 51.00 -1.62 -15.37
CA ALA A 22 49.66 -1.10 -15.14
C ALA A 22 48.96 -0.83 -16.48
N ARG A 23 48.01 -1.69 -16.85
CA ARG A 23 47.07 -1.41 -17.95
C ARG A 23 45.91 -0.60 -17.37
N ARG A 24 45.77 0.62 -17.89
CA ARG A 24 44.60 1.49 -17.74
C ARG A 24 43.33 0.68 -17.98
N LEU A 25 42.40 0.75 -17.03
CA LEU A 25 41.01 0.38 -17.25
C LEU A 25 40.43 1.40 -18.24
N SER A 26 40.18 0.96 -19.46
CA SER A 26 39.37 1.71 -20.40
C SER A 26 37.92 1.61 -19.95
N ASP A 27 37.35 2.75 -19.52
CA ASP A 27 35.92 2.95 -19.37
C ASP A 27 35.22 2.63 -20.69
N THR A 28 34.71 1.42 -20.82
CA THR A 28 33.74 1.07 -21.85
C THR A 28 32.40 0.99 -21.15
N ALA A 29 31.69 2.12 -21.14
CA ALA A 29 30.32 2.19 -20.67
C ALA A 29 29.45 1.28 -21.55
N TYR A 30 29.06 0.13 -21.03
CA TYR A 30 28.08 -0.76 -21.65
C TYR A 30 26.69 -0.14 -21.49
N ARG A 31 26.30 0.75 -22.41
CA ARG A 31 24.91 1.21 -22.55
C ARG A 31 24.18 0.23 -23.46
N ALA A 32 23.67 -0.85 -22.88
CA ALA A 32 22.66 -1.65 -23.55
C ALA A 32 21.32 -0.89 -23.52
N PRO A 33 20.62 -0.71 -24.65
CA PRO A 33 19.24 -0.25 -24.65
C PRO A 33 18.37 -1.35 -24.03
N VAL A 34 17.78 -1.08 -22.87
CA VAL A 34 16.79 -1.98 -22.25
C VAL A 34 15.46 -1.78 -22.95
N THR A 35 15.33 -2.33 -24.15
CA THR A 35 14.02 -2.61 -24.77
C THR A 35 13.72 -4.09 -24.58
N GLY A 36 13.46 -4.47 -23.33
CA GLY A 36 12.81 -5.75 -23.04
C GLY A 36 11.31 -5.62 -23.29
N PRO A 37 10.60 -6.72 -23.63
CA PRO A 37 9.15 -6.68 -23.76
C PRO A 37 8.55 -6.20 -22.42
N HIS A 38 7.80 -5.10 -22.45
CA HIS A 38 6.99 -4.62 -21.31
C HIS A 38 5.74 -5.49 -21.12
N VAL A 39 5.88 -6.80 -21.26
CA VAL A 39 4.84 -7.77 -20.91
C VAL A 39 5.36 -8.44 -19.65
N ILE A 40 4.87 -7.97 -18.51
CA ILE A 40 5.00 -8.73 -17.27
C ILE A 40 4.28 -10.06 -17.55
N PRO A 41 4.96 -11.22 -17.49
CA PRO A 41 4.25 -12.48 -17.59
C PRO A 41 3.21 -12.49 -16.47
N PHE A 42 1.93 -12.65 -16.83
CA PHE A 42 0.90 -12.92 -15.85
C PHE A 42 1.36 -14.15 -15.07
N LEU A 43 1.71 -13.95 -13.80
CA LEU A 43 1.91 -15.08 -12.91
C LEU A 43 0.57 -15.82 -12.87
N PRO A 44 0.56 -17.16 -12.96
CA PRO A 44 -0.68 -17.90 -12.83
C PRO A 44 -1.31 -17.51 -11.50
N ALA A 45 -2.52 -16.97 -11.53
CA ALA A 45 -3.24 -16.63 -10.32
C ALA A 45 -3.44 -17.94 -9.54
N PHE A 46 -3.24 -17.89 -8.22
CA PHE A 46 -3.48 -19.05 -7.40
C PHE A 46 -4.98 -19.10 -7.08
N ILE A 47 -5.74 -19.68 -8.01
CA ILE A 47 -7.16 -19.89 -7.82
C ILE A 47 -7.38 -21.13 -6.93
N PRO A 48 -8.11 -20.98 -5.81
CA PRO A 48 -8.37 -22.08 -4.88
C PRO A 48 -9.40 -23.05 -5.48
N VAL A 49 -9.25 -24.35 -5.22
CA VAL A 49 -10.21 -25.38 -5.69
C VAL A 49 -11.60 -25.19 -5.08
N GLU A 50 -11.67 -24.52 -3.93
CA GLU A 50 -12.90 -24.16 -3.22
C GLU A 50 -13.82 -23.28 -4.06
N VAL A 51 -13.31 -22.59 -5.09
CA VAL A 51 -14.16 -21.81 -6.01
C VAL A 51 -15.14 -22.69 -6.79
N CYS A 52 -14.82 -23.96 -6.99
CA CYS A 52 -15.71 -24.92 -7.63
C CYS A 52 -16.96 -25.22 -6.79
N ASP A 53 -16.87 -25.11 -5.46
CA ASP A 53 -18.02 -25.28 -4.57
C ASP A 53 -19.05 -24.15 -4.76
N THR A 54 -18.60 -22.95 -5.16
CA THR A 54 -19.48 -21.81 -5.46
C THR A 54 -20.44 -22.12 -6.60
N VAL A 55 -19.94 -22.78 -7.65
CA VAL A 55 -20.67 -23.07 -8.90
C VAL A 55 -21.15 -24.53 -9.00
N GLY A 56 -20.96 -25.32 -7.94
CA GLY A 56 -21.41 -26.71 -7.86
C GLY A 56 -20.73 -27.66 -8.84
N MET A 57 -19.50 -27.35 -9.27
CA MET A 57 -18.73 -28.15 -10.23
C MET A 57 -17.64 -28.99 -9.55
N SER A 58 -17.18 -30.05 -10.21
CA SER A 58 -16.09 -30.88 -9.69
C SER A 58 -14.73 -30.44 -10.26
N PRO A 59 -13.69 -30.23 -9.42
CA PRO A 59 -12.35 -29.89 -9.90
C PRO A 59 -11.59 -31.09 -10.49
N ALA A 60 -12.16 -32.31 -10.45
CA ALA A 60 -11.46 -33.55 -10.82
C ALA A 60 -11.26 -33.76 -12.33
N GLN A 61 -11.88 -32.92 -13.16
CA GLN A 61 -11.71 -32.97 -14.62
C GLN A 61 -10.42 -32.22 -15.04
N PRO A 62 -9.86 -32.54 -16.22
CA PRO A 62 -8.84 -31.68 -16.84
C PRO A 62 -9.33 -30.24 -16.91
N ASP A 63 -8.49 -29.30 -16.47
CA ASP A 63 -8.80 -27.86 -16.38
C ASP A 63 -10.03 -27.52 -15.52
N GLY A 64 -10.43 -28.40 -14.59
CA GLY A 64 -11.66 -28.25 -13.80
C GLY A 64 -11.74 -26.92 -13.05
N VAL A 65 -10.66 -26.47 -12.41
CA VAL A 65 -10.62 -25.17 -11.71
C VAL A 65 -10.82 -24.00 -12.67
N ALA A 66 -10.22 -24.04 -13.86
CA ALA A 66 -10.40 -23.00 -14.87
C ALA A 66 -11.85 -22.95 -15.38
N GLN A 67 -12.51 -24.10 -15.53
CA GLN A 67 -13.93 -24.17 -15.88
C GLN A 67 -14.81 -23.59 -14.76
N CYS A 68 -14.49 -23.86 -13.49
CA CYS A 68 -15.17 -23.25 -12.35
C CYS A 68 -15.03 -21.73 -12.37
N MET A 69 -13.83 -21.20 -12.63
CA MET A 69 -13.63 -19.75 -12.77
C MET A 69 -14.38 -19.13 -13.93
N ALA A 70 -14.45 -19.83 -15.07
CA ALA A 70 -15.24 -19.36 -16.20
C ALA A 70 -16.74 -19.30 -15.86
N ALA A 71 -17.25 -20.25 -15.07
CA ALA A 71 -18.61 -20.21 -14.57
C ALA A 71 -18.84 -19.05 -13.58
N VAL A 72 -17.91 -18.82 -12.64
CA VAL A 72 -17.97 -17.64 -11.74
C VAL A 72 -18.03 -16.34 -12.54
N GLN A 73 -17.19 -16.22 -13.57
CA GLN A 73 -17.18 -15.04 -14.45
C GLN A 73 -18.50 -14.87 -15.22
N ALA A 74 -19.12 -15.96 -15.65
CA ALA A 74 -20.42 -15.92 -16.30
C ALA A 74 -21.53 -15.47 -15.34
N ASP A 75 -21.57 -16.02 -14.12
CA ASP A 75 -22.55 -15.65 -13.09
C ASP A 75 -22.45 -14.16 -12.75
N VAL A 76 -21.24 -13.65 -12.43
CA VAL A 76 -21.06 -12.21 -12.13
C VAL A 76 -21.29 -11.28 -13.32
N ALA A 77 -21.15 -11.78 -14.55
CA ALA A 77 -21.49 -11.01 -15.75
C ALA A 77 -23.02 -10.89 -15.93
N ASP A 78 -23.77 -11.92 -15.56
CA ASP A 78 -25.24 -11.94 -15.66
C ASP A 78 -25.90 -11.01 -14.62
N ASP A 79 -25.61 -11.22 -13.34
CA ASP A 79 -26.34 -10.56 -12.24
C ASP A 79 -25.46 -9.87 -11.20
N GLY A 80 -24.13 -9.93 -11.37
CA GLY A 80 -23.16 -9.37 -10.42
C GLY A 80 -22.83 -10.27 -9.23
N VAL A 81 -23.34 -11.50 -9.17
CA VAL A 81 -23.20 -12.40 -8.01
C VAL A 81 -22.87 -13.83 -8.45
N SER A 82 -21.79 -14.37 -7.91
CA SER A 82 -21.49 -15.80 -7.96
C SER A 82 -21.44 -16.35 -6.54
N ALA A 83 -22.47 -17.06 -6.10
CA ALA A 83 -22.62 -17.51 -4.72
C ALA A 83 -23.48 -18.78 -4.62
N PRO A 84 -23.44 -19.51 -3.48
CA PRO A 84 -24.43 -20.53 -3.18
C PRO A 84 -25.86 -19.99 -3.36
N ALA A 85 -26.74 -20.81 -3.94
CA ALA A 85 -28.08 -20.38 -4.36
C ALA A 85 -28.93 -19.76 -3.24
N ALA A 86 -28.67 -20.10 -1.97
CA ALA A 86 -29.36 -19.54 -0.82
C ALA A 86 -29.06 -18.05 -0.60
N ASP A 87 -27.86 -17.58 -0.96
CA ASP A 87 -27.40 -16.21 -0.69
C ASP A 87 -27.65 -15.26 -1.87
N VAL A 88 -27.82 -15.80 -3.09
CA VAL A 88 -27.92 -15.03 -4.34
C VAL A 88 -29.01 -13.95 -4.31
N PRO A 89 -30.26 -14.21 -3.86
CA PRO A 89 -31.31 -13.18 -3.89
C PRO A 89 -30.96 -11.93 -3.06
N GLU A 90 -30.40 -12.13 -1.86
CA GLU A 90 -30.02 -11.01 -0.99
C GLU A 90 -28.75 -10.31 -1.48
N LEU A 91 -27.78 -11.05 -2.03
CA LEU A 91 -26.57 -10.47 -2.61
C LEU A 91 -26.88 -9.61 -3.84
N ARG A 92 -27.83 -10.03 -4.68
CA ARG A 92 -28.30 -9.21 -5.81
C ARG A 92 -28.90 -7.88 -5.32
N GLN A 93 -29.58 -7.88 -4.18
CA GLN A 93 -30.06 -6.65 -3.57
C GLN A 93 -28.88 -5.75 -3.15
N VAL A 94 -27.84 -6.30 -2.52
CA VAL A 94 -26.64 -5.53 -2.16
C VAL A 94 -25.94 -4.94 -3.39
N VAL A 95 -25.83 -5.71 -4.48
CA VAL A 95 -25.28 -5.23 -5.76
C VAL A 95 -26.12 -4.09 -6.32
N SER A 96 -27.45 -4.21 -6.30
CA SER A 96 -28.38 -3.14 -6.71
C SER A 96 -28.21 -1.88 -5.86
N ASP A 97 -28.13 -2.02 -4.54
CA ASP A 97 -27.98 -0.90 -3.61
C ASP A 97 -26.62 -0.21 -3.80
N ALA A 98 -25.54 -0.98 -3.98
CA ALA A 98 -24.21 -0.46 -4.31
C ALA A 98 -24.23 0.35 -5.62
N ARG A 99 -24.96 -0.13 -6.64
CA ARG A 99 -25.11 0.58 -7.91
C ARG A 99 -25.83 1.92 -7.73
N GLN A 100 -26.84 1.99 -6.86
CA GLN A 100 -27.50 3.25 -6.52
C GLN A 100 -26.55 4.23 -5.81
N ALA A 101 -25.58 3.71 -5.06
CA ALA A 101 -24.49 4.48 -4.46
C ALA A 101 -23.32 4.78 -5.43
N GLY A 102 -23.44 4.42 -6.71
CA GLY A 102 -22.45 4.70 -7.76
C GLY A 102 -21.31 3.68 -7.85
N VAL A 103 -21.44 2.51 -7.23
CA VAL A 103 -20.46 1.42 -7.27
C VAL A 103 -21.03 0.26 -8.09
N ASP A 104 -20.41 -0.08 -9.22
CA ASP A 104 -20.73 -1.34 -9.92
C ASP A 104 -20.05 -2.52 -9.19
N LEU A 105 -20.78 -3.09 -8.23
CA LEU A 105 -20.28 -4.16 -7.38
C LEU A 105 -20.43 -5.54 -8.05
N LYS A 106 -19.39 -6.37 -7.96
CA LYS A 106 -19.41 -7.80 -8.23
C LYS A 106 -19.10 -8.57 -6.95
N VAL A 107 -19.89 -9.58 -6.60
CA VAL A 107 -19.70 -10.38 -5.38
C VAL A 107 -19.48 -11.84 -5.72
N ILE A 108 -18.42 -12.43 -5.16
CA ILE A 108 -18.11 -13.85 -5.27
C ILE A 108 -18.04 -14.44 -3.87
N VAL A 109 -18.82 -15.49 -3.61
CA VAL A 109 -18.81 -16.20 -2.32
C VAL A 109 -18.15 -17.56 -2.51
N VAL A 110 -17.00 -17.75 -1.87
CA VAL A 110 -16.32 -19.03 -1.75
C VAL A 110 -16.77 -19.67 -0.42
N PRO A 111 -17.56 -20.77 -0.44
CA PRO A 111 -18.22 -21.29 0.76
C PRO A 111 -17.27 -21.78 1.86
N LYS A 112 -16.04 -22.15 1.47
CA LYS A 112 -15.00 -22.64 2.38
C LYS A 112 -13.79 -21.71 2.33
N ASN A 113 -13.12 -21.57 3.47
CA ASN A 113 -11.89 -20.82 3.52
C ASN A 113 -10.78 -21.58 2.77
N PRO A 114 -10.06 -20.93 1.84
CA PRO A 114 -8.77 -21.45 1.41
C PRO A 114 -7.76 -21.48 2.58
N PHE A 115 -6.60 -22.13 2.37
CA PHE A 115 -5.57 -22.26 3.41
C PHE A 115 -4.98 -20.91 3.88
N ILE A 116 -4.94 -19.92 2.99
CA ILE A 116 -4.48 -18.53 3.23
C ILE A 116 -5.42 -17.57 2.51
N ASP A 117 -5.35 -16.27 2.80
CA ASP A 117 -6.26 -15.23 2.29
C ASP A 117 -5.97 -14.76 0.85
N THR A 118 -4.71 -14.85 0.43
CA THR A 118 -4.20 -14.47 -0.91
C THR A 118 -5.08 -14.95 -2.09
N PRO A 119 -5.60 -16.19 -2.11
CA PRO A 119 -6.38 -16.71 -3.23
C PRO A 119 -7.67 -15.91 -3.50
N LEU A 120 -8.26 -15.24 -2.50
CA LEU A 120 -9.44 -14.41 -2.74
C LEU A 120 -9.10 -13.11 -3.45
N ARG A 121 -7.88 -12.57 -3.22
CA ARG A 121 -7.38 -11.39 -3.95
C ARG A 121 -7.14 -11.73 -5.42
N ASP A 122 -6.69 -12.94 -5.69
CA ASP A 122 -6.48 -13.46 -7.04
C ASP A 122 -7.82 -13.62 -7.79
N ILE A 123 -8.83 -14.26 -7.16
CA ILE A 123 -10.20 -14.34 -7.71
C ILE A 123 -10.74 -12.94 -8.02
N ALA A 124 -10.64 -12.00 -7.07
CA ALA A 124 -11.16 -10.66 -7.25
C ALA A 124 -10.46 -9.93 -8.41
N THR A 125 -9.14 -10.13 -8.56
CA THR A 125 -8.35 -9.54 -9.64
C THR A 125 -8.73 -10.11 -10.99
N GLU A 126 -8.87 -11.43 -11.13
CA GLU A 126 -9.27 -12.05 -12.39
C GLU A 126 -10.67 -11.59 -12.82
N VAL A 127 -11.65 -11.59 -11.91
CA VAL A 127 -13.00 -11.10 -12.21
C VAL A 127 -12.98 -9.61 -12.54
N GLY A 128 -12.18 -8.82 -11.83
CA GLY A 128 -12.06 -7.38 -12.07
C GLY A 128 -11.46 -7.05 -13.44
N GLN A 129 -10.45 -7.80 -13.86
CA GLN A 129 -9.87 -7.66 -15.20
C GLN A 129 -10.86 -8.04 -16.31
N ALA A 130 -11.73 -9.02 -16.06
CA ALA A 130 -12.82 -9.38 -16.97
C ALA A 130 -13.98 -8.36 -16.96
N ASN A 131 -14.06 -7.48 -15.95
CA ASN A 131 -15.12 -6.49 -15.76
C ASN A 131 -14.53 -5.09 -15.49
N PRO A 132 -13.96 -4.41 -16.52
CA PRO A 132 -13.31 -3.11 -16.33
C PRO A 132 -14.25 -2.06 -15.74
N GLY A 133 -13.77 -1.31 -14.75
CA GLY A 133 -14.53 -0.28 -14.04
C GLY A 133 -15.43 -0.81 -12.90
N SER A 134 -15.58 -2.13 -12.74
CA SER A 134 -16.30 -2.70 -11.60
C SER A 134 -15.43 -2.74 -10.34
N THR A 135 -16.09 -2.77 -9.19
CA THR A 135 -15.49 -3.10 -7.89
C THR A 135 -15.86 -4.53 -7.52
N VAL A 136 -14.87 -5.35 -7.21
CA VAL A 136 -15.07 -6.78 -6.93
C VAL A 136 -14.81 -7.07 -5.46
N LEU A 137 -15.70 -7.85 -4.86
CA LEU A 137 -15.58 -8.42 -3.53
C LEU A 137 -15.66 -9.95 -3.62
N ALA A 138 -14.55 -10.64 -3.37
CA ALA A 138 -14.51 -12.08 -3.17
C ALA A 138 -14.46 -12.37 -1.66
N ILE A 139 -15.36 -13.19 -1.14
CA ILE A 139 -15.51 -13.45 0.30
C ILE A 139 -15.60 -14.94 0.60
N SER A 140 -14.99 -15.34 1.71
CA SER A 140 -15.16 -16.63 2.35
C SER A 140 -15.45 -16.40 3.85
N PRO A 141 -15.78 -17.44 4.64
CA PRO A 141 -16.18 -17.25 6.03
C PRO A 141 -15.24 -16.37 6.88
N SER A 142 -13.92 -16.40 6.65
CA SER A 142 -12.95 -15.58 7.39
C SER A 142 -12.00 -14.74 6.54
N PHE A 143 -12.13 -14.75 5.21
CA PHE A 143 -11.26 -13.99 4.32
C PHE A 143 -12.06 -13.14 3.33
N ALA A 144 -11.43 -12.07 2.86
CA ALA A 144 -11.97 -11.18 1.86
C ALA A 144 -10.85 -10.70 0.92
N GLY A 145 -11.10 -10.77 -0.38
CA GLY A 145 -10.28 -10.22 -1.46
C GLY A 145 -11.06 -9.15 -2.19
N THR A 146 -10.40 -8.05 -2.56
CA THR A 146 -11.04 -6.95 -3.29
C THR A 146 -10.18 -6.47 -4.46
N TYR A 147 -10.86 -5.92 -5.46
CA TYR A 147 -10.27 -5.28 -6.63
C TYR A 147 -11.12 -4.07 -7.04
N SER A 148 -10.48 -2.96 -7.37
CA SER A 148 -11.12 -1.78 -7.99
C SER A 148 -10.04 -0.91 -8.61
N GLU A 149 -10.34 -0.31 -9.77
CA GLU A 149 -9.46 0.68 -10.40
C GLU A 149 -9.76 2.12 -9.92
N SER A 150 -10.96 2.35 -9.38
CA SER A 150 -11.47 3.68 -9.03
C SER A 150 -11.49 3.98 -7.53
N ILE A 151 -11.48 2.94 -6.68
CA ILE A 151 -11.45 3.10 -5.22
C ILE A 151 -10.02 2.93 -4.74
N ASP A 152 -9.57 3.83 -3.87
CA ASP A 152 -8.20 3.79 -3.36
C ASP A 152 -7.94 2.54 -2.50
N ARG A 153 -6.68 2.10 -2.49
CA ARG A 153 -6.29 0.88 -1.80
C ARG A 153 -6.62 0.91 -0.30
N VAL A 154 -6.49 2.05 0.37
CA VAL A 154 -6.71 2.14 1.81
C VAL A 154 -8.18 1.94 2.15
N THR A 155 -9.08 2.55 1.37
CA THR A 155 -10.52 2.35 1.49
C THR A 155 -10.92 0.90 1.21
N LEU A 156 -10.31 0.26 0.20
CA LEU A 156 -10.56 -1.16 -0.08
C LEU A 156 -10.11 -2.07 1.07
N GLU A 157 -8.95 -1.83 1.67
CA GLU A 157 -8.46 -2.63 2.81
C GLU A 157 -9.34 -2.44 4.05
N ALA A 158 -9.79 -1.20 4.33
CA ALA A 158 -10.76 -0.95 5.39
C ALA A 158 -12.07 -1.71 5.14
N GLY A 159 -12.55 -1.73 3.90
CA GLY A 159 -13.70 -2.54 3.48
C GLY A 159 -13.47 -4.04 3.69
N GLN A 160 -12.30 -4.56 3.34
CA GLN A 160 -11.97 -5.98 3.54
C GLN A 160 -12.01 -6.38 5.01
N ASP A 161 -11.57 -5.51 5.91
CA ASP A 161 -11.54 -5.82 7.34
C ASP A 161 -12.92 -5.99 7.96
N VAL A 162 -13.90 -5.20 7.53
CA VAL A 162 -15.30 -5.30 8.02
C VAL A 162 -16.11 -6.39 7.29
N ALA A 163 -15.59 -6.94 6.20
CA ALA A 163 -16.25 -7.96 5.37
C ALA A 163 -15.96 -9.42 5.83
N LYS A 164 -15.24 -9.62 6.94
CA LYS A 164 -14.85 -10.97 7.44
C LYS A 164 -15.81 -11.47 8.53
N THR A 165 -17.11 -11.51 8.23
CA THR A 165 -18.17 -11.75 9.24
C THR A 165 -18.63 -13.21 9.37
N GLY A 166 -18.31 -14.05 8.39
CA GLY A 166 -18.87 -15.41 8.27
C GLY A 166 -20.23 -15.48 7.57
N ASN A 167 -20.96 -14.36 7.44
CA ASN A 167 -22.20 -14.28 6.67
C ASN A 167 -21.96 -13.47 5.38
N PRO A 168 -22.15 -14.06 4.18
CA PRO A 168 -21.77 -13.39 2.94
C PRO A 168 -22.56 -12.12 2.65
N VAL A 169 -23.86 -12.10 2.98
CA VAL A 169 -24.72 -10.93 2.77
C VAL A 169 -24.32 -9.78 3.68
N GLN A 170 -24.13 -10.04 4.98
CA GLN A 170 -23.69 -9.02 5.93
C GLN A 170 -22.28 -8.51 5.58
N SER A 171 -21.39 -9.42 5.19
CA SER A 171 -20.05 -9.07 4.71
C SER A 171 -20.08 -8.11 3.52
N ALA A 172 -20.95 -8.37 2.54
CA ALA A 172 -21.11 -7.50 1.37
C ALA A 172 -21.71 -6.14 1.74
N ARG A 173 -22.72 -6.09 2.63
CA ARG A 173 -23.29 -4.84 3.12
C ARG A 173 -22.25 -3.99 3.87
N ASN A 174 -21.53 -4.60 4.82
CA ASN A 174 -20.46 -3.92 5.56
C ASN A 174 -19.40 -3.35 4.62
N PHE A 175 -19.01 -4.11 3.60
CA PHE A 175 -18.05 -3.65 2.60
C PHE A 175 -18.56 -2.42 1.85
N VAL A 176 -19.78 -2.49 1.30
CA VAL A 176 -20.40 -1.36 0.56
C VAL A 176 -20.54 -0.13 1.45
N ASP A 177 -21.05 -0.30 2.67
CA ASP A 177 -21.18 0.79 3.63
C ASP A 177 -19.82 1.45 3.89
N GLN A 178 -18.77 0.65 4.10
CA GLN A 178 -17.43 1.17 4.37
C GLN A 178 -16.81 1.92 3.18
N ILE A 179 -17.00 1.45 1.93
CA ILE A 179 -16.39 2.10 0.75
C ILE A 179 -17.19 3.30 0.24
N THR A 180 -18.48 3.38 0.56
CA THR A 180 -19.35 4.50 0.18
C THR A 180 -19.44 5.57 1.26
N THR A 181 -19.01 5.28 2.48
CA THR A 181 -18.98 6.26 3.57
C THR A 181 -17.94 7.34 3.27
N PRO A 182 -18.33 8.63 3.22
CA PRO A 182 -17.37 9.71 2.99
C PRO A 182 -16.33 9.79 4.11
N ILE A 183 -15.06 9.72 3.75
CA ILE A 183 -13.96 9.91 4.70
C ILE A 183 -13.82 11.38 5.09
N PHE A 184 -13.57 11.64 6.38
CA PHE A 184 -13.33 13.00 6.87
C PHE A 184 -12.08 13.60 6.16
N PRO A 185 -12.13 14.87 5.70
CA PRO A 185 -11.05 15.47 4.91
C PRO A 185 -9.83 15.86 5.79
N TRP A 186 -9.11 14.86 6.28
CA TRP A 186 -7.94 15.04 7.17
C TRP A 186 -6.91 15.99 6.59
N THR A 187 -6.61 15.89 5.30
CA THR A 187 -5.65 16.78 4.64
C THR A 187 -6.07 18.24 4.75
N THR A 188 -7.35 18.56 4.47
CA THR A 188 -7.87 19.93 4.61
C THR A 188 -7.79 20.39 6.05
N LEU A 189 -8.20 19.56 7.01
CA LEU A 189 -8.09 19.89 8.44
C LEU A 189 -6.63 20.16 8.84
N THR A 190 -5.70 19.28 8.46
CA THR A 190 -4.27 19.42 8.76
C THR A 190 -3.71 20.68 8.13
N ILE A 191 -4.03 20.98 6.87
CA ILE A 191 -3.59 22.21 6.20
C ILE A 191 -4.07 23.44 6.97
N VAL A 192 -5.36 23.52 7.29
CA VAL A 192 -5.94 24.65 8.03
C VAL A 192 -5.29 24.79 9.41
N LEU A 193 -5.12 23.67 10.12
CA LEU A 193 -4.49 23.66 11.44
C LEU A 193 -3.04 24.14 11.38
N THR A 194 -2.25 23.64 10.43
CA THR A 194 -0.85 24.04 10.25
C THR A 194 -0.74 25.53 9.92
N LEU A 195 -1.58 26.06 9.01
CA LEU A 195 -1.59 27.48 8.68
C LEU A 195 -1.99 28.34 9.89
N GLY A 196 -2.97 27.90 10.69
CA GLY A 196 -3.38 28.58 11.91
C GLY A 196 -2.25 28.68 12.94
N VAL A 197 -1.52 27.57 13.16
CA VAL A 197 -0.35 27.55 14.07
C VAL A 197 0.76 28.45 13.55
N ALA A 198 1.05 28.43 12.25
CA ALA A 198 2.06 29.30 11.65
C ALA A 198 1.70 30.79 11.82
N ALA A 199 0.44 31.16 11.59
CA ALA A 199 -0.04 32.52 11.80
C ALA A 199 0.09 32.95 13.28
N ALA A 200 -0.32 32.09 14.21
CA ALA A 200 -0.18 32.35 15.64
C ALA A 200 1.28 32.55 16.07
N ALA A 201 2.21 31.75 15.52
CA ALA A 201 3.63 31.89 15.77
C ALA A 201 4.19 33.23 15.25
N VAL A 202 3.81 33.63 14.04
CA VAL A 202 4.20 34.93 13.46
C VAL A 202 3.66 36.09 14.29
N ILE A 203 2.37 36.07 14.65
CA ILE A 203 1.74 37.10 15.49
C ILE A 203 2.47 37.20 16.84
N THR A 204 2.71 36.06 17.50
CA THR A 204 3.42 36.01 18.78
C THR A 204 4.81 36.61 18.65
N ARG A 205 5.56 36.27 17.59
CA ARG A 205 6.90 36.81 17.35
C ARG A 205 6.87 38.33 17.15
N VAL A 206 5.91 38.85 16.37
CA VAL A 206 5.74 40.29 16.14
C VAL A 206 5.45 41.01 17.46
N LEU A 207 4.52 40.50 18.28
CA LEU A 207 4.19 41.07 19.58
C LEU A 207 5.39 41.07 20.54
N GLN A 208 6.14 39.96 20.61
CA GLN A 208 7.35 39.86 21.43
C GLN A 208 8.43 40.88 21.02
N VAL A 209 8.67 41.06 19.72
CA VAL A 209 9.66 42.03 19.22
C VAL A 209 9.24 43.47 19.52
N ARG A 210 7.95 43.79 19.37
CA ARG A 210 7.42 45.13 19.71
C ARG A 210 7.53 45.41 21.21
N GLY A 211 7.19 44.43 22.06
CA GLY A 211 7.33 44.55 23.51
C GLY A 211 8.77 44.81 23.96
N LYS A 212 9.75 44.08 23.40
CA LYS A 212 11.17 44.30 23.71
C LYS A 212 11.68 45.69 23.31
N ARG A 213 11.23 46.22 22.17
CA ARG A 213 11.63 47.58 21.72
C ARG A 213 11.03 48.69 22.59
N ALA A 214 9.78 48.52 23.02
CA ALA A 214 9.14 49.48 23.93
C ALA A 214 9.86 49.55 25.28
N ALA A 215 10.29 48.41 25.83
CA ALA A 215 11.05 48.37 27.07
C ALA A 215 12.46 49.01 26.96
N ALA A 216 13.16 48.84 25.83
CA ALA A 216 14.47 49.44 25.62
C ALA A 216 14.43 50.96 25.42
N SER A 217 13.33 51.50 24.89
CA SER A 217 13.15 52.94 24.63
C SER A 217 12.81 53.74 25.90
N GLY A 218 12.48 53.07 27.01
CA GLY A 218 12.16 53.69 28.29
C GLY A 218 13.31 53.69 29.31
N ALA A 219 14.51 53.22 28.95
CA ALA A 219 15.67 53.22 29.84
C ALA A 219 16.28 54.63 29.95
N PRO A 220 16.35 55.27 31.13
CA PRO A 220 16.97 56.58 31.28
C PRO A 220 18.48 56.49 31.02
N THR A 221 19.02 57.39 30.20
CA THR A 221 20.46 57.64 30.08
C THR A 221 21.01 58.12 31.43
N ALA A 222 21.88 57.32 32.05
CA ALA A 222 22.65 57.74 33.21
C ALA A 222 23.57 58.91 32.84
N PRO A 223 23.71 59.95 33.69
CA PRO A 223 24.51 61.11 33.33
C PRO A 223 26.00 60.76 33.26
N GLU A 224 26.63 61.35 32.25
CA GLU A 224 28.06 61.35 32.00
C GLU A 224 28.82 61.81 33.24
N ARG A 225 29.74 60.98 33.76
CA ARG A 225 30.66 61.42 34.80
C ARG A 225 31.61 62.43 34.19
N GLU A 226 31.34 63.70 34.46
CA GLU A 226 32.29 64.81 34.40
C GLU A 226 33.65 64.35 34.95
N SER A 227 34.67 64.35 34.08
CA SER A 227 36.05 64.11 34.44
C SER A 227 36.54 65.26 35.32
N ALA A 228 36.66 65.04 36.62
CA ALA A 228 37.26 66.01 37.53
C ALA A 228 38.74 66.25 37.19
N ASP A 229 39.05 67.48 36.78
CA ASP A 229 40.40 68.02 36.59
C ASP A 229 41.08 68.23 37.97
N PRO A 230 42.25 67.61 38.25
CA PRO A 230 42.89 67.64 39.56
C PRO A 230 43.80 68.87 39.77
N SER A 231 43.40 70.06 39.36
CA SER A 231 44.26 71.25 39.43
C SER A 231 43.59 72.49 40.03
N ASN A 232 43.05 72.38 41.25
CA ASN A 232 42.86 73.55 42.11
C ASN A 232 42.79 73.21 43.61
N ILE A 233 43.95 73.03 44.26
CA ILE A 233 44.10 73.28 45.71
C ILE A 233 45.37 74.10 45.89
N SER A 234 45.20 75.40 46.08
CA SER A 234 46.24 76.28 46.61
C SER A 234 45.60 77.34 47.50
N SER A 235 46.25 77.53 48.66
CA SER A 235 46.03 78.51 49.75
C SER A 235 45.01 78.17 50.83
#